data_AF-A0A7I9UV26-F1
#
_entry.id   AF-A0A7I9UV26-F1
#
_cell.length_a   1.000
_cell.length_b   1.000
_cell.length_c   1.000
_cell.angle_alpha   90.00
_cell.angle_beta   90.00
_cell.angle_gamma   90.00
#
_symmetry.space_group_name_H-M   'P 1'
#
loop_
_entity.id
_entity.type
_entity.pdbx_description
1 polymer ?
#
loop_
_entity_poly.entity_id
_entity_poly.type
_entity_poly.pdbx_seq_one_letter_code
_entity_poly.pdbx_strand_id
1 'polypeptide(L)'
;MVAEVGVLAKKAVNQIRDIRRRLDNLERAITGSGMVLDDGNGMVSDPKGVSLAEELGSTGAALDAAARRALKERYQHEVNILMQDANQADRNLAIAIEGATGQIPLDQVRPSSPDSRPVSGLPGMPAAQVDEAAKKKSSMYDPLGTVRYVPMKLPKGWHDDPSNPRTDLGRHYARGVRFGPYDRGVTGPWSDTLNPKDAPKGRPDKVTIPFPKQEKEIDIKVYQSTRLRADGATPTSMREVTINGKQYLKIEYQYDYSASRSTAATINEIPLSPHPEWHKVSTEQVRVLQDRYGVQAPRPGA
;
A
#
# COMPACT_ATOMS: atom_id res chain seq x y z
N MET A 1 -29.97 -14.65 -0.39
CA MET A 1 -28.81 -13.73 -0.35
C MET A 1 -27.95 -13.84 0.92
N VAL A 2 -28.26 -13.19 2.06
CA VAL A 2 -27.31 -13.19 3.22
C VAL A 2 -27.00 -14.59 3.78
N ALA A 3 -27.98 -15.50 3.76
CA ALA A 3 -27.80 -16.89 4.19
C ALA A 3 -26.92 -17.71 3.21
N GLU A 4 -27.10 -17.54 1.89
CA GLU A 4 -26.30 -18.23 0.87
C GLU A 4 -24.84 -17.78 0.90
N VAL A 5 -24.60 -16.49 1.12
CA VAL A 5 -23.24 -15.94 1.23
C VAL A 5 -22.53 -16.43 2.50
N GLY A 6 -23.25 -16.54 3.62
CA GLY A 6 -22.72 -17.15 4.84
C GLY A 6 -22.34 -18.63 4.66
N VAL A 7 -23.12 -19.38 3.88
CA VAL A 7 -22.84 -20.79 3.54
C VAL A 7 -21.61 -20.90 2.63
N LEU A 8 -21.49 -20.01 1.62
CA LEU A 8 -20.34 -19.97 0.72
C LEU A 8 -19.03 -19.59 1.44
N ALA A 9 -19.06 -18.56 2.29
CA ALA A 9 -17.90 -18.17 3.10
C ALA A 9 -17.48 -19.28 4.07
N LYS A 10 -18.45 -19.96 4.71
CA LYS A 10 -18.16 -21.12 5.58
C LYS A 10 -17.56 -22.29 4.80
N LYS A 11 -18.04 -22.55 3.58
CA LYS A 11 -17.49 -23.58 2.69
C LYS A 11 -16.05 -23.25 2.28
N ALA A 12 -15.78 -22.01 1.87
CA ALA A 12 -14.45 -21.56 1.48
C ALA A 12 -13.45 -21.59 2.66
N VAL A 13 -13.86 -21.15 3.85
CA VAL A 13 -13.03 -21.24 5.07
C VAL A 13 -12.70 -22.69 5.42
N ASN A 14 -13.66 -23.61 5.27
CA ASN A 14 -13.42 -25.03 5.49
C ASN A 14 -12.46 -25.62 4.44
N GLN A 15 -12.58 -25.21 3.17
CA GLN A 15 -11.65 -25.61 2.11
C GLN A 15 -10.22 -25.11 2.37
N ILE A 16 -10.05 -23.84 2.76
CA ILE A 16 -8.73 -23.29 3.13
C ILE A 16 -8.12 -24.06 4.30
N ARG A 17 -8.93 -24.42 5.32
CA ARG A 17 -8.47 -25.21 6.46
C ARG A 17 -8.02 -26.61 6.04
N ASP A 18 -8.75 -27.25 5.13
CA ASP A 18 -8.41 -28.56 4.60
C ASP A 18 -7.11 -28.52 3.78
N ILE A 19 -6.97 -27.51 2.91
CA ILE A 19 -5.76 -27.28 2.12
C ILE A 19 -4.54 -27.04 3.01
N ARG A 20 -4.66 -26.27 4.09
CA ARG A 20 -3.58 -26.10 5.09
C ARG A 20 -3.16 -27.43 5.71
N ARG A 21 -4.11 -28.28 6.11
CA ARG A 21 -3.80 -29.61 6.66
C ARG A 21 -3.11 -30.50 5.63
N ARG A 22 -3.54 -30.46 4.37
CA ARG A 22 -2.91 -31.21 3.27
C ARG A 22 -1.48 -30.71 3.03
N LEU A 23 -1.24 -29.39 3.11
CA LEU A 23 0.09 -28.80 2.99
C LEU A 23 1.00 -29.21 4.16
N ASP A 24 0.54 -29.12 5.41
CA ASP A 24 1.30 -29.55 6.59
C ASP A 24 1.70 -31.04 6.51
N ASN A 25 0.78 -31.89 6.01
CA ASN A 25 1.06 -33.32 5.82
C ASN A 25 2.06 -33.56 4.69
N LEU A 26 1.98 -32.78 3.60
CA LEU A 26 2.91 -32.87 2.48
C LEU A 26 4.31 -32.39 2.88
N GLU A 27 4.41 -31.30 3.63
CA GLU A 27 5.68 -30.80 4.17
C GLU A 27 6.36 -31.87 5.03
N ARG A 28 5.62 -32.50 5.96
CA ARG A 28 6.15 -33.63 6.75
C ARG A 28 6.60 -34.80 5.90
N ALA A 29 5.90 -35.12 4.81
CA ALA A 29 6.28 -36.20 3.90
C ALA A 29 7.56 -35.86 3.10
N ILE A 30 7.69 -34.62 2.64
CA ILE A 30 8.87 -34.08 1.96
C ILE A 30 10.08 -34.13 2.90
N THR A 31 9.95 -33.60 4.12
CA THR A 31 11.02 -33.63 5.13
C THR A 31 11.36 -35.05 5.57
N GLY A 32 10.36 -35.91 5.75
CA GLY A 32 10.55 -37.33 6.09
C GLY A 32 11.31 -38.12 5.03
N SER A 33 11.26 -37.67 3.77
CA SER A 33 12.01 -38.23 2.64
C SER A 33 13.38 -37.57 2.43
N GLY A 34 13.78 -36.65 3.33
CA GLY A 34 15.05 -35.93 3.29
C GLY A 34 15.12 -34.86 2.19
N MET A 35 13.97 -34.36 1.73
CA MET A 35 13.85 -33.22 0.82
C MET A 35 13.39 -31.97 1.58
N VAL A 36 13.44 -30.81 0.92
CA VAL A 36 13.08 -29.51 1.54
C VAL A 36 12.07 -28.79 0.65
N LEU A 37 10.98 -28.32 1.24
CA LEU A 37 10.04 -27.38 0.61
C LEU A 37 10.48 -25.96 0.94
N ASP A 38 10.60 -25.11 -0.08
CA ASP A 38 10.81 -23.67 0.10
C ASP A 38 9.46 -22.96 0.21
N ASP A 39 9.15 -22.46 1.40
CA ASP A 39 7.89 -21.77 1.73
C ASP A 39 7.68 -20.48 0.94
N GLY A 40 8.75 -19.88 0.40
CA GLY A 40 8.68 -18.60 -0.33
C GLY A 40 8.23 -18.75 -1.78
N ASN A 41 8.51 -19.89 -2.41
CA ASN A 41 8.25 -20.11 -3.84
C ASN A 41 7.57 -21.46 -4.17
N GLY A 42 7.35 -22.32 -3.17
CA GLY A 42 6.72 -23.63 -3.35
C GLY A 42 7.59 -24.66 -4.09
N MET A 43 8.91 -24.47 -4.11
CA MET A 43 9.83 -25.39 -4.78
C MET A 43 10.30 -26.49 -3.83
N VAL A 44 10.24 -27.74 -4.32
CA VAL A 44 10.83 -28.88 -3.64
C VAL A 44 12.28 -29.02 -4.09
N SER A 45 13.21 -29.05 -3.14
CA SER A 45 14.63 -29.22 -3.38
C SER A 45 15.13 -30.50 -2.72
N ASP A 46 16.14 -31.08 -3.36
CA ASP A 46 16.85 -32.24 -2.84
C ASP A 46 18.24 -31.78 -2.37
N PRO A 47 18.49 -31.73 -1.04
CA PRO A 47 19.76 -31.26 -0.50
C PRO A 47 20.90 -32.26 -0.70
N LYS A 48 20.57 -33.54 -0.94
CA LYS A 48 21.55 -34.56 -1.29
C LYS A 48 21.82 -34.42 -2.79
N GLY A 49 22.91 -33.74 -3.12
CA GLY A 49 23.38 -33.57 -4.50
C GLY A 49 23.76 -34.88 -5.18
N VAL A 50 24.29 -34.77 -6.41
CA VAL A 50 24.81 -35.92 -7.17
C VAL A 50 25.90 -36.59 -6.33
N SER A 51 25.76 -37.90 -6.11
CA SER A 51 26.78 -38.64 -5.34
C SER A 51 28.01 -38.89 -6.20
N LEU A 52 29.21 -38.95 -5.61
CA LEU A 52 30.45 -39.30 -6.33
C LEU A 52 30.32 -40.65 -7.07
N ALA A 53 29.56 -41.60 -6.52
CA ALA A 53 29.27 -42.88 -7.19
C ALA A 53 28.38 -42.73 -8.44
N GLU A 54 27.48 -41.74 -8.47
CA GLU A 54 26.69 -41.37 -9.65
C GLU A 54 27.57 -40.66 -10.69
N GLU A 55 28.48 -39.78 -10.28
CA GLU A 55 29.46 -39.13 -11.17
C GLU A 55 30.41 -40.15 -11.82
N LEU A 56 30.77 -41.20 -11.08
CA LEU A 56 31.60 -42.30 -11.55
C LEU A 56 30.82 -43.38 -12.32
N GLY A 57 29.54 -43.16 -12.61
CA GLY A 57 28.73 -44.04 -13.48
C GLY A 57 28.27 -45.35 -12.84
N SER A 58 28.21 -45.42 -11.51
CA SER A 58 27.69 -46.61 -10.81
C SER A 58 26.20 -46.82 -11.08
N THR A 59 25.83 -48.02 -11.52
CA THR A 59 24.45 -48.39 -11.87
C THR A 59 23.50 -48.33 -10.67
N GLY A 60 23.98 -48.68 -9.46
CA GLY A 60 23.19 -48.57 -8.23
C GLY A 60 22.92 -47.12 -7.82
N ALA A 61 23.94 -46.26 -7.92
CA ALA A 61 23.80 -44.83 -7.62
C ALA A 61 22.90 -44.11 -8.64
N ALA A 62 22.93 -44.52 -9.91
CA ALA A 62 22.04 -44.00 -10.95
C ALA A 62 20.56 -44.36 -10.71
N LEU A 63 20.26 -45.58 -10.23
CA LEU A 63 18.91 -46.01 -9.87
C LEU A 63 18.37 -45.23 -8.66
N ASP A 64 19.19 -45.04 -7.62
CA ASP A 64 18.81 -44.25 -6.44
C ASP A 64 18.57 -42.78 -6.81
N ALA A 65 19.42 -42.19 -7.66
CA ALA A 65 19.25 -40.82 -8.14
C ALA A 65 17.99 -40.67 -9.01
N ALA A 66 17.68 -41.63 -9.87
CA ALA A 66 16.45 -41.64 -10.67
C ALA A 66 15.20 -41.75 -9.78
N ALA A 67 15.22 -42.60 -8.76
CA ALA A 67 14.13 -42.73 -7.79
C ALA A 67 13.90 -41.43 -7.01
N ARG A 68 14.97 -40.73 -6.61
CA ARG A 68 14.88 -39.45 -5.90
C ARG A 68 14.42 -38.30 -6.80
N ARG A 69 14.85 -38.26 -8.06
CA ARG A 69 14.30 -37.31 -9.06
C ARG A 69 12.81 -37.52 -9.26
N ALA A 70 12.35 -38.76 -9.45
CA ALA A 70 10.93 -39.08 -9.59
C ALA A 70 10.12 -38.71 -8.34
N LEU A 71 10.68 -38.93 -7.14
CA LEU A 71 10.04 -38.54 -5.88
C LEU A 71 9.94 -37.01 -5.73
N LYS A 72 10.98 -36.27 -6.10
CA LYS A 72 10.97 -34.79 -6.13
C LYS A 72 9.91 -34.28 -7.10
N GLU A 73 9.83 -34.82 -8.31
CA GLU A 73 8.84 -34.44 -9.31
C GLU A 73 7.41 -34.70 -8.82
N ARG A 74 7.18 -35.84 -8.16
CA ARG A 74 5.90 -36.16 -7.53
C ARG A 74 5.53 -35.15 -6.45
N TYR A 75 6.44 -34.84 -5.53
CA TYR A 75 6.16 -33.84 -4.49
C TYR A 75 5.94 -32.45 -5.07
N GLN A 76 6.73 -32.04 -6.08
CA GLN A 76 6.51 -30.78 -6.77
C GLN A 76 5.13 -30.72 -7.44
N HIS A 77 4.68 -31.82 -8.04
CA HIS A 77 3.35 -31.92 -8.62
C HIS A 77 2.24 -31.78 -7.56
N GLU A 78 2.38 -32.46 -6.42
CA GLU A 78 1.44 -32.38 -5.30
C GLU A 78 1.40 -30.97 -4.69
N VAL A 79 2.55 -30.29 -4.55
CA VAL A 79 2.64 -28.88 -4.11
C VAL A 79 1.93 -27.96 -5.11
N ASN A 80 2.16 -28.14 -6.41
CA ASN A 80 1.52 -27.33 -7.45
C ASN A 80 -0.01 -27.46 -7.44
N ILE A 81 -0.53 -28.68 -7.24
CA ILE A 81 -1.98 -28.91 -7.10
C ILE A 81 -2.52 -28.19 -5.86
N LEU A 82 -1.84 -28.31 -4.72
CA LEU A 82 -2.28 -27.64 -3.48
C LEU A 82 -2.24 -26.12 -3.58
N MET A 83 -1.24 -25.55 -4.27
CA MET A 83 -1.21 -24.11 -4.54
C MET A 83 -2.36 -23.67 -5.45
N GLN A 84 -2.72 -24.46 -6.47
CA GLN A 84 -3.87 -24.19 -7.31
C GLN A 84 -5.19 -24.26 -6.52
N ASP A 85 -5.36 -25.29 -5.69
CA ASP A 85 -6.52 -25.45 -4.79
C ASP A 85 -6.61 -24.27 -3.81
N ALA A 86 -5.48 -23.83 -3.22
CA ALA A 86 -5.40 -22.69 -2.31
C ALA A 86 -5.84 -21.39 -3.01
N ASN A 87 -5.30 -21.12 -4.20
CA ASN A 87 -5.68 -19.96 -5.00
C ASN A 87 -7.16 -20.01 -5.42
N GLN A 88 -7.72 -21.19 -5.68
CA GLN A 88 -9.14 -21.31 -6.00
C GLN A 88 -10.03 -21.08 -4.78
N ALA A 89 -9.65 -21.62 -3.62
CA ALA A 89 -10.40 -21.43 -2.38
C ALA A 89 -10.38 -19.97 -1.92
N ASP A 90 -9.24 -19.29 -2.08
CA ASP A 90 -9.09 -17.87 -1.78
C ASP A 90 -9.91 -17.00 -2.73
N ARG A 91 -9.88 -17.29 -4.05
CA ARG A 91 -10.79 -16.67 -5.03
C ARG A 91 -12.25 -16.80 -4.64
N ASN A 92 -12.69 -18.02 -4.31
CA ASN A 92 -14.07 -18.28 -3.91
C ASN A 92 -14.45 -17.54 -2.62
N LEU A 93 -13.51 -17.40 -1.68
CA LEU A 93 -13.71 -16.63 -0.45
C LEU A 93 -13.87 -15.15 -0.76
N ALA A 94 -12.99 -14.57 -1.59
CA ALA A 94 -13.07 -13.17 -2.00
C ALA A 94 -14.41 -12.87 -2.71
N ILE A 95 -14.80 -13.71 -3.67
CA ILE A 95 -16.10 -13.60 -4.37
C ILE A 95 -17.28 -13.67 -3.38
N ALA A 96 -17.24 -14.60 -2.44
CA ALA A 96 -18.30 -14.71 -1.44
C ALA A 96 -18.36 -13.47 -0.54
N ILE A 97 -17.22 -12.90 -0.16
CA ILE A 97 -17.15 -11.70 0.67
C ILE A 97 -17.68 -10.49 -0.10
N GLU A 98 -17.24 -10.27 -1.34
CA GLU A 98 -17.69 -9.14 -2.18
C GLU A 98 -19.17 -9.24 -2.55
N GLY A 99 -19.67 -10.45 -2.87
CA GLY A 99 -21.10 -10.69 -3.07
C GLY A 99 -21.94 -10.44 -1.80
N ALA A 100 -21.34 -10.53 -0.61
CA ALA A 100 -22.00 -10.23 0.67
C ALA A 100 -22.23 -8.73 0.90
N THR A 101 -21.36 -7.89 0.35
CA THR A 101 -21.36 -6.43 0.62
C THR A 101 -22.39 -5.69 -0.21
N GLY A 102 -22.95 -6.33 -1.25
CA GLY A 102 -23.97 -5.75 -2.13
C GLY A 102 -23.44 -4.63 -3.03
N GLN A 103 -22.12 -4.42 -3.10
CA GLN A 103 -21.50 -3.38 -3.92
C GLN A 103 -21.23 -3.82 -5.36
N ILE A 104 -21.17 -5.13 -5.63
CA ILE A 104 -20.93 -5.69 -6.97
C ILE A 104 -21.81 -6.94 -7.14
N PRO A 105 -22.63 -7.04 -8.21
CA PRO A 105 -23.37 -8.27 -8.55
C PRO A 105 -22.42 -9.47 -8.70
N LEU A 106 -22.80 -10.66 -8.18
CA LEU A 106 -21.97 -11.88 -8.21
C LEU A 106 -21.48 -12.27 -9.62
N ASP A 107 -22.25 -11.93 -10.65
CA ASP A 107 -21.97 -12.11 -12.08
C ASP A 107 -20.94 -11.10 -12.64
N GLN A 108 -20.62 -10.04 -11.89
CA GLN A 108 -19.69 -8.98 -12.27
C GLN A 108 -18.37 -9.02 -11.49
N VAL A 109 -18.24 -9.90 -10.49
CA VAL A 109 -16.98 -10.12 -9.76
C VAL A 109 -16.01 -10.87 -10.68
N ARG A 110 -15.11 -10.12 -11.31
CA ARG A 110 -14.03 -10.68 -12.12
C ARG A 110 -12.85 -11.08 -11.22
N PRO A 111 -12.10 -12.14 -11.57
CA PRO A 111 -10.83 -12.42 -10.91
C PRO A 111 -9.99 -11.15 -10.89
N SER A 112 -9.44 -10.81 -9.73
CA SER A 112 -8.48 -9.73 -9.58
C SER A 112 -7.26 -10.03 -10.45
N SER A 113 -7.28 -9.62 -11.71
CA SER A 113 -6.05 -9.50 -12.49
C SER A 113 -5.13 -8.54 -11.75
N PRO A 114 -3.80 -8.71 -11.81
CA PRO A 114 -2.85 -7.74 -11.33
C PRO A 114 -2.88 -6.50 -12.24
N ASP A 115 -4.02 -5.83 -12.33
CA ASP A 115 -4.10 -4.49 -12.87
C ASP A 115 -3.53 -3.57 -11.79
N SER A 116 -2.26 -3.24 -11.96
CA SER A 116 -1.46 -2.30 -11.17
C SER A 116 -1.91 -0.84 -11.32
N ARG A 117 -3.11 -0.61 -11.88
CA ARG A 117 -3.62 0.72 -12.14
C ARG A 117 -4.29 1.27 -10.87
N PRO A 118 -3.86 2.45 -10.40
CA PRO A 118 -4.48 3.12 -9.28
C PRO A 118 -5.96 3.42 -9.56
N VAL A 119 -6.79 3.26 -8.54
CA VAL A 119 -8.24 3.52 -8.62
C VAL A 119 -8.52 5.00 -8.26
N SER A 120 -9.59 5.57 -8.81
CA SER A 120 -10.04 6.92 -8.47
C SER A 120 -10.67 6.93 -7.07
N GLY A 121 -10.05 7.64 -6.14
CA GLY A 121 -10.57 7.85 -4.79
C GLY A 121 -10.28 6.73 -3.80
N LEU A 122 -10.34 7.09 -2.51
CA LEU A 122 -10.12 6.14 -1.40
C LEU A 122 -11.38 5.28 -1.19
N PRO A 123 -11.25 3.94 -1.11
CA PRO A 123 -12.40 3.06 -0.92
C PRO A 123 -13.02 3.21 0.47
N GLY A 124 -14.26 2.73 0.63
CA GLY A 124 -14.95 2.69 1.93
C GLY A 124 -15.35 4.05 2.48
N MET A 125 -15.58 4.12 3.80
CA MET A 125 -15.95 5.33 4.55
C MET A 125 -14.76 5.85 5.37
N PRO A 126 -14.63 7.18 5.56
CA PRO A 126 -13.60 7.75 6.43
C PRO A 126 -13.84 7.37 7.89
N ALA A 127 -12.77 7.31 8.68
CA ALA A 127 -12.87 6.91 10.07
C ALA A 127 -13.84 7.77 10.90
N ALA A 128 -13.89 9.08 10.63
CA ALA A 128 -14.81 9.98 11.29
C ALA A 128 -16.30 9.66 11.06
N GLN A 129 -16.66 8.91 10.02
CA GLN A 129 -18.06 8.51 9.78
C GLN A 129 -18.44 7.21 10.49
N VAL A 130 -17.49 6.34 10.79
CA VAL A 130 -17.74 4.98 11.28
C VAL A 130 -17.41 4.81 12.77
N ASP A 131 -16.36 5.48 13.24
CA ASP A 131 -15.84 5.35 14.59
C ASP A 131 -16.02 6.69 15.34
N GLU A 132 -16.94 6.72 16.31
CA GLU A 132 -17.18 7.91 17.13
C GLU A 132 -15.96 8.28 18.00
N ALA A 133 -15.12 7.31 18.37
CA ALA A 133 -13.87 7.60 19.05
C ALA A 133 -12.88 8.29 18.10
N ALA A 134 -12.89 7.94 16.81
CA ALA A 134 -12.08 8.61 15.78
C ALA A 134 -12.54 10.06 15.52
N LYS A 135 -13.83 10.38 15.68
CA LYS A 135 -14.33 11.77 15.63
C LYS A 135 -13.69 12.67 16.70
N LYS A 136 -13.49 12.14 17.91
CA LYS A 136 -12.89 12.88 19.04
C LYS A 136 -11.36 12.85 19.06
N LYS A 137 -10.74 11.96 18.27
CA LYS A 137 -9.29 11.68 18.23
C LYS A 137 -8.66 12.00 16.88
N SER A 138 -9.13 13.02 16.16
CA SER A 138 -8.52 13.42 14.88
C SER A 138 -7.05 13.84 15.02
N SER A 139 -6.56 14.09 16.24
CA SER A 139 -5.15 14.39 16.55
C SER A 139 -4.29 13.14 16.80
N MET A 140 -4.85 11.94 16.78
CA MET A 140 -4.15 10.68 17.13
C MET A 140 -3.76 9.84 15.90
N TYR A 141 -4.19 10.24 14.70
CA TYR A 141 -3.77 9.63 13.44
C TYR A 141 -2.54 10.36 12.90
N ASP A 142 -1.62 9.63 12.26
CA ASP A 142 -0.48 10.24 11.57
C ASP A 142 -1.02 11.37 10.66
N PRO A 143 -0.56 12.62 10.80
CA PRO A 143 -1.04 13.74 9.98
C PRO A 143 -0.85 13.50 8.48
N LEU A 144 -0.02 12.51 8.11
CA LEU A 144 0.28 12.11 6.75
C LEU A 144 -0.40 10.80 6.33
N GLY A 145 -1.27 10.25 7.17
CA GLY A 145 -2.06 9.06 6.87
C GLY A 145 -3.56 9.27 6.99
N THR A 146 -4.33 8.26 6.57
CA THR A 146 -5.79 8.20 6.73
C THR A 146 -6.26 6.77 6.92
N VAL A 147 -7.45 6.61 7.50
CA VAL A 147 -8.06 5.30 7.76
C VAL A 147 -9.40 5.22 7.06
N ARG A 148 -9.58 4.12 6.33
CA ARG A 148 -10.81 3.78 5.60
C ARG A 148 -11.41 2.51 6.14
N TYR A 149 -12.74 2.47 6.18
CA TYR A 149 -13.52 1.32 6.58
C TYR A 149 -14.43 0.88 5.42
N VAL A 150 -14.15 -0.29 4.86
CA VAL A 150 -14.99 -0.91 3.84
C VAL A 150 -15.95 -1.88 4.53
N PRO A 151 -17.28 -1.73 4.41
CA PRO A 151 -18.24 -2.63 5.05
C PRO A 151 -18.11 -4.02 4.44
N MET A 152 -17.65 -5.01 5.22
CA MET A 152 -17.55 -6.39 4.75
C MET A 152 -17.46 -7.39 5.89
N LYS A 153 -17.91 -8.62 5.62
CA LYS A 153 -17.82 -9.74 6.56
C LYS A 153 -16.54 -10.52 6.31
N LEU A 154 -15.64 -10.51 7.29
CA LEU A 154 -14.33 -11.16 7.25
C LEU A 154 -14.23 -12.23 8.33
N PRO A 155 -13.42 -13.29 8.12
CA PRO A 155 -13.06 -14.19 9.20
C PRO A 155 -12.46 -13.40 10.37
N LYS A 156 -12.84 -13.73 11.61
CA LYS A 156 -12.29 -13.08 12.81
C LYS A 156 -10.77 -13.19 12.81
N GLY A 157 -10.07 -12.07 12.94
CA GLY A 157 -8.60 -12.02 12.92
C GLY A 157 -7.97 -12.05 11.52
N TRP A 158 -8.77 -11.92 10.47
CA TRP A 158 -8.25 -11.73 9.11
C TRP A 158 -7.38 -10.48 9.02
N HIS A 159 -6.24 -10.60 8.36
CA HIS A 159 -5.30 -9.52 8.07
C HIS A 159 -4.51 -9.88 6.82
N ASP A 160 -4.02 -8.88 6.12
CA ASP A 160 -3.11 -9.06 4.99
C ASP A 160 -2.13 -7.89 4.90
N ASP A 161 -0.94 -8.14 4.37
CA ASP A 161 0.11 -7.14 4.20
C ASP A 161 -0.01 -6.50 2.81
N PRO A 162 -0.32 -5.20 2.69
CA PRO A 162 -0.44 -4.56 1.37
C PRO A 162 0.84 -4.59 0.53
N SER A 163 2.01 -4.67 1.16
CA SER A 163 3.30 -4.72 0.45
C SER A 163 3.57 -6.10 -0.18
N ASN A 164 2.95 -7.14 0.37
CA ASN A 164 3.04 -8.52 -0.12
C ASN A 164 1.72 -9.27 0.15
N PRO A 165 0.64 -8.94 -0.57
CA PRO A 165 -0.69 -9.45 -0.28
C PRO A 165 -0.77 -10.94 -0.60
N ARG A 166 -1.22 -11.72 0.39
CA ARG A 166 -1.33 -13.19 0.30
C ARG A 166 -2.72 -13.66 -0.10
N THR A 167 -3.72 -12.78 -0.04
CA THR A 167 -5.10 -13.07 -0.43
C THR A 167 -5.54 -12.20 -1.59
N ASP A 168 -6.53 -12.64 -2.36
CA ASP A 168 -7.11 -11.89 -3.48
C ASP A 168 -7.83 -10.62 -3.02
N LEU A 169 -8.44 -10.69 -1.84
CA LEU A 169 -8.99 -9.52 -1.17
C LEU A 169 -7.87 -8.53 -0.83
N GLY A 170 -6.75 -9.01 -0.29
CA GLY A 170 -5.56 -8.20 -0.08
C GLY A 170 -5.05 -7.61 -1.40
N ARG A 171 -4.96 -8.39 -2.47
CA ARG A 171 -4.53 -7.92 -3.81
C ARG A 171 -5.47 -6.84 -4.38
N HIS A 172 -6.77 -6.93 -4.10
CA HIS A 172 -7.74 -5.92 -4.51
C HIS A 172 -7.52 -4.59 -3.78
N TYR A 173 -7.37 -4.64 -2.46
CA TYR A 173 -7.30 -3.45 -1.60
C TYR A 173 -5.87 -2.92 -1.35
N ALA A 174 -4.84 -3.68 -1.73
CA ALA A 174 -3.43 -3.26 -1.72
C ALA A 174 -3.10 -2.22 -2.80
N ARG A 175 -4.03 -1.93 -3.70
CA ARG A 175 -3.81 -0.96 -4.79
C ARG A 175 -3.69 0.45 -4.23
N GLY A 176 -2.60 1.12 -4.61
CA GLY A 176 -2.45 2.56 -4.39
C GLY A 176 -3.57 3.34 -5.08
N VAL A 177 -3.94 4.47 -4.49
CA VAL A 177 -4.90 5.43 -5.04
C VAL A 177 -4.10 6.57 -5.67
N ARG A 178 -4.52 7.06 -6.84
CA ARG A 178 -4.01 8.31 -7.40
C ARG A 178 -5.08 9.38 -7.34
N PHE A 179 -4.65 10.58 -6.97
CA PHE A 179 -5.51 11.75 -7.01
C PHE A 179 -5.18 12.58 -8.25
N GLY A 180 -6.21 13.05 -8.94
CA GLY A 180 -6.07 14.00 -10.01
C GLY A 180 -5.56 15.34 -9.48
N PRO A 181 -4.74 16.09 -10.24
CA PRO A 181 -4.19 17.37 -9.79
C PRO A 181 -5.26 18.43 -9.53
N TYR A 182 -6.46 18.25 -10.09
CA TYR A 182 -7.61 19.14 -9.96
C TYR A 182 -8.70 18.59 -9.01
N ASP A 183 -8.49 17.43 -8.40
CA ASP A 183 -9.48 16.89 -7.47
C ASP A 183 -9.58 17.79 -6.23
N ARG A 184 -10.78 17.87 -5.68
CA ARG A 184 -11.07 18.76 -4.56
C ARG A 184 -10.20 18.42 -3.35
N GLY A 185 -9.48 19.41 -2.84
CA GLY A 185 -8.67 19.28 -1.63
C GLY A 185 -7.33 18.57 -1.82
N VAL A 186 -6.93 18.27 -3.07
CA VAL A 186 -5.63 17.66 -3.40
C VAL A 186 -4.45 18.61 -3.26
N THR A 187 -4.64 19.87 -3.63
CA THR A 187 -3.60 20.89 -3.53
C THR A 187 -3.87 21.78 -2.33
N GLY A 188 -2.88 21.90 -1.44
CA GLY A 188 -2.93 22.81 -0.29
C GLY A 188 -2.66 24.26 -0.68
N PRO A 189 -2.93 25.21 0.25
CA PRO A 189 -2.63 26.62 0.03
C PRO A 189 -1.12 26.87 -0.06
N TRP A 190 -0.73 28.00 -0.64
CA TRP A 190 0.63 28.51 -0.53
C TRP A 190 0.94 28.92 0.90
N SER A 191 2.06 28.45 1.43
CA SER A 191 2.64 28.89 2.69
C SER A 191 3.87 29.73 2.41
N ASP A 192 4.01 30.85 3.12
CA ASP A 192 5.25 31.62 3.11
C ASP A 192 6.32 30.85 3.88
N THR A 193 7.35 30.36 3.17
CA THR A 193 8.38 29.50 3.76
C THR A 193 9.63 30.25 4.22
N LEU A 194 9.65 31.58 4.09
CA LEU A 194 10.78 32.41 4.55
C LEU A 194 10.85 32.54 6.06
N ASN A 195 9.71 32.44 6.74
CA ASN A 195 9.66 32.54 8.20
C ASN A 195 9.34 31.15 8.78
N PRO A 196 10.29 30.52 9.51
CA PRO A 196 9.94 29.47 10.45
C PRO A 196 8.72 29.88 11.28
N LYS A 197 7.90 28.92 11.70
CA LYS A 197 6.65 29.17 12.43
C LYS A 197 6.83 30.11 13.64
N ASP A 198 8.03 30.15 14.21
CA ASP A 198 8.41 30.95 15.39
C ASP A 198 9.37 32.11 15.07
N ALA A 199 9.63 32.43 13.80
CA ALA A 199 10.51 33.54 13.45
C ALA A 199 9.79 34.90 13.59
N PRO A 200 10.43 35.91 14.22
CA PRO A 200 9.89 37.27 14.20
C PRO A 200 9.78 37.71 12.73
N LYS A 201 8.61 38.23 12.33
CA LYS A 201 8.33 38.67 10.94
C LYS A 201 9.37 39.70 10.49
N GLY A 202 10.44 39.24 9.86
CA GLY A 202 11.53 40.07 9.36
C GLY A 202 11.11 40.83 8.11
N ARG A 203 11.46 42.12 8.05
CA ARG A 203 11.25 43.01 6.91
C ARG A 203 12.05 42.52 5.67
N PRO A 204 11.63 42.86 4.44
CA PRO A 204 12.40 42.54 3.25
C PRO A 204 13.83 43.10 3.34
N ASP A 205 14.81 42.27 2.97
CA ASP A 205 16.22 42.64 2.89
C ASP A 205 16.40 43.70 1.78
N LYS A 206 16.80 44.93 2.15
CA LYS A 206 17.18 45.97 1.19
C LYS A 206 18.66 45.80 0.82
N VAL A 207 18.98 45.71 -0.47
CA VAL A 207 20.36 45.65 -0.97
C VAL A 207 20.68 46.93 -1.74
N THR A 208 21.63 47.73 -1.23
CA THR A 208 22.13 48.93 -1.93
C THR A 208 23.32 48.54 -2.82
N ILE A 209 23.21 48.72 -4.13
CA ILE A 209 24.32 48.52 -5.07
C ILE A 209 24.92 49.90 -5.41
N PRO A 210 26.19 50.18 -5.08
CA PRO A 210 26.81 51.46 -5.42
C PRO A 210 27.14 51.49 -6.92
N PHE A 211 26.47 52.38 -7.67
CA PHE A 211 26.91 52.75 -9.02
C PHE A 211 27.79 54.00 -8.95
N PRO A 212 28.94 54.05 -9.65
CA PRO A 212 29.76 55.25 -9.67
C PRO A 212 28.96 56.39 -10.30
N LYS A 213 28.60 57.38 -9.46
CA LYS A 213 27.91 58.65 -9.77
C LYS A 213 26.38 58.66 -9.85
N GLN A 214 25.68 57.60 -9.48
CA GLN A 214 24.23 57.64 -9.22
C GLN A 214 23.88 56.69 -8.06
N GLU A 215 23.56 57.23 -6.89
CA GLU A 215 22.91 56.44 -5.82
C GLU A 215 21.46 56.18 -6.25
N LYS A 216 21.23 55.04 -6.92
CA LYS A 216 19.88 54.53 -7.17
C LYS A 216 19.65 53.33 -6.26
N GLU A 217 18.70 53.45 -5.34
CA GLU A 217 18.21 52.31 -4.58
C GLU A 217 17.45 51.37 -5.52
N ILE A 218 17.79 50.08 -5.46
CA ILE A 218 17.00 49.03 -6.11
C ILE A 218 16.24 48.32 -4.99
N ASP A 219 14.91 48.39 -5.01
CA ASP A 219 14.08 47.63 -4.09
C ASP A 219 13.92 46.22 -4.64
N ILE A 220 14.51 45.24 -3.97
CA ILE A 220 14.39 43.82 -4.30
C ILE A 220 13.57 43.15 -3.20
N LYS A 221 12.39 42.64 -3.54
CA LYS A 221 11.60 41.81 -2.63
C LYS A 221 11.58 40.40 -3.16
N VAL A 222 11.95 39.42 -2.35
CA VAL A 222 11.90 38.00 -2.70
C VAL A 222 10.96 37.29 -1.75
N TYR A 223 9.96 36.59 -2.31
CA TYR A 223 8.99 35.79 -1.59
C TYR A 223 9.16 34.33 -1.99
N GLN A 224 9.55 33.48 -1.05
CA GLN A 224 9.59 32.03 -1.28
C GLN A 224 8.37 31.39 -0.65
N SER A 225 7.50 30.85 -1.49
CA SER A 225 6.31 30.13 -1.06
C SER A 225 6.43 28.66 -1.40
N THR A 226 5.95 27.80 -0.50
CA THR A 226 5.83 26.36 -0.75
C THR A 226 4.39 25.92 -0.54
N ARG A 227 3.91 25.00 -1.38
CA ARG A 227 2.66 24.27 -1.15
C ARG A 227 2.85 22.80 -1.41
N LEU A 228 1.98 22.00 -0.81
CA LEU A 228 1.95 20.55 -0.99
C LEU A 228 0.76 20.13 -1.85
N ARG A 229 0.92 19.02 -2.55
CA ARG A 229 -0.14 18.30 -3.27
C ARG A 229 -0.08 16.84 -2.89
N ALA A 230 -1.21 16.25 -2.53
CA ALA A 230 -1.33 14.81 -2.36
C ALA A 230 -1.50 14.16 -3.74
N ASP A 231 -0.49 13.46 -4.24
CA ASP A 231 -0.53 12.79 -5.55
C ASP A 231 -1.30 11.46 -5.51
N GLY A 232 -1.34 10.85 -4.33
CA GLY A 232 -1.95 9.55 -4.13
C GLY A 232 -1.92 9.12 -2.67
N ALA A 233 -2.33 7.88 -2.44
CA ALA A 233 -2.20 7.24 -1.14
C ALA A 233 -1.94 5.75 -1.30
N THR A 234 -1.01 5.22 -0.52
CA THR A 234 -0.59 3.83 -0.54
C THR A 234 -1.07 3.12 0.73
N PRO A 235 -1.75 1.96 0.65
CA PRO A 235 -2.16 1.22 1.83
C PRO A 235 -0.95 0.72 2.63
N THR A 236 -0.99 0.86 3.96
CA THR A 236 0.06 0.41 4.89
C THR A 236 -0.39 -0.73 5.79
N SER A 237 -1.70 -0.92 5.98
CA SER A 237 -2.25 -2.03 6.77
C SER A 237 -3.65 -2.39 6.31
N MET A 238 -3.97 -3.70 6.28
CA MET A 238 -5.31 -4.22 6.01
C MET A 238 -5.68 -5.27 7.06
N ARG A 239 -6.80 -5.06 7.77
CA ARG A 239 -7.28 -6.01 8.77
C ARG A 239 -8.78 -5.95 9.02
N GLU A 240 -9.31 -7.04 9.53
CA GLU A 240 -10.66 -7.10 10.05
C GLU A 240 -10.79 -6.28 11.34
N VAL A 241 -11.87 -5.53 11.44
CA VAL A 241 -12.31 -4.87 12.67
C VAL A 241 -13.81 -4.95 12.81
N THR A 242 -14.27 -5.00 14.06
CA THR A 242 -15.69 -4.86 14.39
C THR A 242 -15.91 -3.55 15.13
N ILE A 243 -16.76 -2.67 14.59
CA ILE A 243 -17.09 -1.37 15.15
C ILE A 243 -18.61 -1.30 15.28
N ASN A 244 -19.12 -1.00 16.48
CA ASN A 244 -20.55 -0.91 16.77
C ASN A 244 -21.34 -2.16 16.32
N GLY A 245 -20.75 -3.36 16.51
CA GLY A 245 -21.36 -4.63 16.12
C GLY A 245 -21.40 -4.93 14.62
N LYS A 246 -20.84 -4.05 13.78
CA LYS A 246 -20.70 -4.25 12.33
C LYS A 246 -19.25 -4.52 11.98
N GLN A 247 -19.04 -5.42 11.03
CA GLN A 247 -17.70 -5.82 10.59
C GLN A 247 -17.25 -4.99 9.38
N TYR A 248 -15.97 -4.62 9.40
CA TYR A 248 -15.32 -3.82 8.37
C TYR A 248 -13.94 -4.36 8.05
N LEU A 249 -13.51 -4.15 6.81
CA LEU A 249 -12.10 -4.10 6.46
C LEU A 249 -11.57 -2.70 6.78
N LYS A 250 -10.66 -2.63 7.75
CA LYS A 250 -9.88 -1.44 8.05
C LYS A 250 -8.69 -1.40 7.10
N ILE A 251 -8.57 -0.31 6.36
CA ILE A 251 -7.41 -0.02 5.51
C ILE A 251 -6.77 1.27 6.01
N GLU A 252 -5.51 1.19 6.41
CA GLU A 252 -4.70 2.35 6.74
C GLU A 252 -3.92 2.76 5.50
N TYR A 253 -3.85 4.06 5.21
CA TYR A 253 -3.16 4.61 4.06
C TYR A 253 -2.14 5.65 4.51
N GLN A 254 -1.04 5.72 3.78
CA GLN A 254 -0.07 6.81 3.81
C GLN A 254 -0.25 7.66 2.54
N TYR A 255 -0.31 8.98 2.67
CA TYR A 255 -0.37 9.88 1.51
C TYR A 255 1.02 10.05 0.87
N ASP A 256 1.02 10.06 -0.47
CA ASP A 256 2.19 10.40 -1.29
C ASP A 256 2.10 11.87 -1.71
N TYR A 257 3.17 12.64 -1.52
CA TYR A 257 3.15 14.09 -1.75
C TYR A 257 4.15 14.57 -2.79
N SER A 258 3.76 15.65 -3.46
CA SER A 258 4.64 16.56 -4.18
C SER A 258 4.65 17.93 -3.50
N ALA A 259 5.79 18.61 -3.53
CA ALA A 259 5.91 20.00 -3.16
C ALA A 259 6.12 20.86 -4.41
N SER A 260 5.50 22.04 -4.42
CA SER A 260 5.82 23.09 -5.37
C SER A 260 6.40 24.27 -4.63
N ARG A 261 7.52 24.78 -5.13
CA ARG A 261 8.19 25.96 -4.61
C ARG A 261 8.09 27.07 -5.65
N SER A 262 7.70 28.25 -5.21
CA SER A 262 7.65 29.45 -6.03
C SER A 262 8.50 30.53 -5.36
N THR A 263 9.36 31.17 -6.16
CA THR A 263 10.15 32.31 -5.73
C THR A 263 9.67 33.52 -6.52
N ALA A 264 8.74 34.30 -5.97
CA ALA A 264 8.36 35.55 -6.59
C ALA A 264 9.38 36.61 -6.19
N ALA A 265 10.10 37.20 -7.16
CA ALA A 265 10.96 38.33 -6.90
C ALA A 265 10.38 39.58 -7.57
N THR A 266 10.50 40.76 -6.94
CA THR A 266 10.22 42.04 -7.59
C THR A 266 11.47 42.89 -7.55
N ILE A 267 11.87 43.46 -8.68
CA ILE A 267 12.94 44.47 -8.76
C ILE A 267 12.30 45.77 -9.18
N ASN A 268 12.31 46.80 -8.31
CA ASN A 268 11.64 48.09 -8.58
C ASN A 268 10.19 47.89 -9.05
N GLU A 269 9.43 47.06 -8.33
CA GLU A 269 8.04 46.68 -8.63
C GLU A 269 7.82 45.84 -9.92
N ILE A 270 8.87 45.48 -10.65
CA ILE A 270 8.76 44.57 -11.81
C ILE A 270 8.82 43.12 -11.34
N PRO A 271 7.76 42.31 -11.55
CA PRO A 271 7.72 40.93 -11.09
C PRO A 271 8.56 40.00 -11.98
N LEU A 272 9.44 39.23 -11.36
CA LEU A 272 10.11 38.06 -11.89
C LEU A 272 9.36 36.83 -11.35
N SER A 273 8.45 36.29 -12.15
CA SER A 273 7.62 35.14 -11.75
C SER A 273 8.12 33.85 -12.42
N PRO A 274 8.84 32.97 -11.72
CA PRO A 274 9.13 31.64 -12.23
C PRO A 274 7.86 30.78 -12.21
N HIS A 275 7.74 29.86 -13.18
CA HIS A 275 6.70 28.85 -13.18
C HIS A 275 6.99 27.82 -12.07
N PRO A 276 6.08 27.63 -11.10
CA PRO A 276 6.31 26.67 -10.02
C PRO A 276 6.21 25.24 -10.56
N GLU A 277 7.28 24.46 -10.42
CA GLU A 277 7.29 23.04 -10.75
C GLU A 277 6.87 22.18 -9.53
N TRP A 278 6.49 20.94 -9.79
CA TRP A 278 6.12 19.96 -8.77
C TRP A 278 7.21 18.90 -8.65
N HIS A 279 7.71 18.69 -7.45
CA HIS A 279 8.69 17.64 -7.16
C HIS A 279 8.17 16.71 -6.07
N LYS A 280 8.34 15.41 -6.26
CA LYS A 280 8.01 14.42 -5.23
C LYS A 280 8.85 14.68 -3.98
N VAL A 281 8.23 14.52 -2.82
CA VAL A 281 8.88 14.68 -1.52
C VAL A 281 8.64 13.46 -0.65
N SER A 282 9.59 13.15 0.23
CA SER A 282 9.44 12.05 1.19
C SER A 282 8.54 12.46 2.36
N THR A 283 7.99 11.47 3.08
CA THR A 283 7.21 11.69 4.30
C THR A 283 7.94 12.57 5.31
N GLU A 284 9.25 12.35 5.47
CA GLU A 284 10.07 13.15 6.39
C GLU A 284 10.20 14.60 5.95
N GLN A 285 10.38 14.85 4.64
CA GLN A 285 10.40 16.21 4.11
C GLN A 285 9.06 16.93 4.31
N VAL A 286 7.93 16.21 4.18
CA VAL A 286 6.60 16.77 4.46
C VAL A 286 6.46 17.15 5.93
N ARG A 287 6.92 16.29 6.86
CA ARG A 287 6.93 16.61 8.30
C ARG A 287 7.75 17.86 8.60
N VAL A 288 8.96 17.97 8.04
CA VAL A 288 9.80 19.17 8.19
C VAL A 288 9.08 20.42 7.68
N LEU A 289 8.39 20.34 6.52
CA LEU A 289 7.62 21.45 5.97
C LEU A 289 6.42 21.84 6.86
N GLN A 290 5.73 20.87 7.46
CA GLN A 290 4.64 21.13 8.41
C GLN A 290 5.14 21.74 9.72
N ASP A 291 6.13 21.11 10.35
CA ASP A 291 6.56 21.43 11.70
C ASP A 291 7.35 22.74 11.75
N ARG A 292 8.28 22.93 10.81
CA ARG A 292 9.16 24.11 10.80
C ARG A 292 8.56 25.29 10.06
N TYR A 293 7.85 25.05 8.97
CA TYR A 293 7.42 26.09 8.04
C TYR A 293 5.90 26.24 7.93
N GLY A 294 5.12 25.49 8.71
CA GLY A 294 3.67 25.60 8.76
C GLY A 294 2.96 25.21 7.46
N VAL A 295 3.63 24.54 6.53
CA VAL A 295 3.05 24.18 5.23
C VAL A 295 1.98 23.12 5.45
N GLN A 296 0.73 23.44 5.13
CA GLN A 296 -0.38 22.51 5.34
C GLN A 296 -0.35 21.36 4.32
N ALA A 297 -0.31 20.12 4.81
CA ALA A 297 -0.44 18.93 3.98
C ALA A 297 -1.94 18.67 3.69
N PRO A 298 -2.36 18.71 2.42
CA PRO A 298 -3.74 18.39 2.05
C PRO A 298 -4.07 16.92 2.31
N ARG A 299 -5.29 16.62 2.75
CA ARG A 299 -5.75 15.24 3.05
C ARG A 299 -7.05 14.91 2.30
N PRO A 300 -6.99 14.62 0.99
CA PRO A 300 -8.17 14.29 0.20
C PRO A 300 -8.89 13.06 0.75
N GLY A 301 -10.19 13.19 0.99
CA GLY A 301 -11.03 12.08 1.45
C GLY A 301 -10.82 11.65 2.90
N ALA A 302 -10.05 12.38 3.72
CA ALA A 302 -9.95 12.17 5.17
C ALA A 302 -11.20 12.67 5.92
#